data_AF-A0A920LBC9-F1
#
_entry.id   AF-A0A920LBC9-F1
#
_cell.length_a   1.000
_cell.length_b   1.000
_cell.length_c   1.000
_cell.angle_alpha   90.00
_cell.angle_beta   90.00
_cell.angle_gamma   90.00
#
_symmetry.space_group_name_H-M   'P 1'
#
loop_
_entity.id
_entity.type
_entity.pdbx_description
1 polymer ?
#
loop_
_entity_poly.entity_id
_entity_poly.type
_entity_poly.pdbx_seq_one_letter_code
_entity_poly.pdbx_strand_id
1 'polypeptide(L)' 'MTRIGLLGCGSWGTTLAQILAKKGETVNAWHYRKDFVDAIR' A
#
# COMPACT_ATOMS: atom_id res chain seq x y z
N MET A 1 -10.64 10.48 8.93
CA MET A 1 -9.59 9.45 8.86
C MET A 1 -10.25 8.12 8.58
N THR A 2 -10.08 7.62 7.36
CA THR A 2 -10.65 6.37 6.88
C THR A 2 -9.56 5.30 6.87
N ARG A 3 -9.90 4.05 7.21
CA ARG A 3 -8.99 2.91 7.09
C ARG A 3 -9.21 2.23 5.74
N ILE A 4 -8.16 2.14 4.93
CA ILE A 4 -8.21 1.66 3.55
C ILE A 4 -7.31 0.44 3.40
N GLY A 5 -7.86 -0.67 2.93
CA GLY A 5 -7.09 -1.85 2.54
C GLY A 5 -6.87 -1.88 1.04
N LEU A 6 -5.62 -2.00 0.59
CA LEU A 6 -5.25 -2.15 -0.82
C LEU A 6 -4.70 -3.56 -1.06
N LEU A 7 -5.38 -4.34 -1.89
CA LEU A 7 -4.97 -5.70 -2.27
C LEU A 7 -4.31 -5.68 -3.65
N GLY A 8 -3.13 -6.28 -3.77
CA GLY A 8 -2.39 -6.34 -5.04
C GLY A 8 -1.52 -5.10 -5.26
N CYS A 9 -0.74 -4.71 -4.26
CA CYS A 9 0.11 -3.52 -4.30
C CYS A 9 1.41 -3.71 -5.11
N GLY A 10 1.30 -3.84 -6.43
CA GLY A 10 2.45 -3.71 -7.35
C GLY A 10 2.82 -2.24 -7.56
N SER A 11 3.29 -1.86 -8.75
CA SER A 11 3.71 -0.47 -9.04
C SER A 11 2.61 0.57 -8.77
N TRP A 12 1.40 0.34 -9.28
CA TRP A 12 0.29 1.29 -9.13
C TRP A 12 -0.36 1.24 -7.75
N GLY A 13 -0.54 0.06 -7.16
CA GLY A 13 -1.11 -0.06 -5.82
C GLY A 13 -0.20 0.54 -4.74
N THR A 14 1.13 0.42 -4.88
CA THR A 14 2.09 1.08 -3.98
C THR A 14 2.06 2.60 -4.16
N THR A 15 2.00 3.09 -5.40
CA THR A 15 1.86 4.54 -5.69
C THR A 15 0.61 5.11 -5.04
N LEU A 16 -0.54 4.44 -5.21
CA LEU A 16 -1.80 4.87 -4.61
C LEU A 16 -1.74 4.83 -3.07
N ALA A 17 -1.15 3.79 -2.49
CA ALA A 17 -0.96 3.68 -1.05
C ALA A 17 -0.18 4.88 -0.49
N GLN A 18 0.90 5.29 -1.17
CA GLN A 18 1.70 6.45 -0.77
C GLN A 18 0.91 7.77 -0.89
N ILE A 19 0.13 7.97 -1.95
CA ILE A 19 -0.68 9.18 -2.11
C ILE A 19 -1.73 9.28 -1.00
N LEU A 20 -2.43 8.19 -0.70
CA LEU A 20 -3.44 8.14 0.36
C LEU A 20 -2.82 8.34 1.76
N ALA A 21 -1.65 7.76 2.02
CA ALA A 21 -0.91 7.98 3.26
C ALA A 21 -0.48 9.45 3.40
N LYS A 22 0.03 10.08 2.33
CA LYS A 22 0.39 11.52 2.32
C LYS A 22 -0.81 12.44 2.54
N LYS A 23 -2.00 12.02 2.13
CA LYS A 23 -3.26 12.74 2.42
C LYS A 23 -3.67 12.65 3.91
N GLY A 24 -3.10 11.72 4.68
CA GLY A 24 -3.42 11.48 6.08
C GLY A 24 -4.43 10.34 6.32
N GLU A 25 -4.70 9.52 5.32
CA GLU A 25 -5.52 8.31 5.49
C GLU A 25 -4.69 7.16 6.07
N THR A 26 -5.34 6.25 6.81
CA THR A 26 -4.69 5.04 7.30
C THR A 26 -4.78 3.95 6.23
N VAL A 27 -3.64 3.51 5.70
CA VAL A 27 -3.58 2.58 4.57
C VAL A 27 -2.83 1.31 4.94
N ASN A 28 -3.45 0.15 4.69
CA ASN A 28 -2.81 -1.15 4.74
C ASN A 28 -2.63 -1.68 3.31
N ALA A 29 -1.39 -1.66 2.82
CA ALA A 29 -1.02 -2.21 1.52
C ALA A 29 -0.64 -3.69 1.65
N TRP A 30 -1.22 -4.53 0.80
CA TRP A 30 -0.94 -5.96 0.74
C TRP A 30 -0.51 -6.38 -0.66
N HIS A 31 0.45 -7.29 -0.74
CA HIS A 31 0.87 -7.92 -1.98
C HIS A 31 1.13 -9.41 -1.73
N TYR A 32 0.78 -10.26 -2.70
CA TYR A 32 0.90 -11.71 -2.57
C TYR A 32 2.35 -12.19 -2.40
N ARG A 33 3.25 -11.62 -3.19
CA ARG A 33 4.69 -11.92 -3.15
C ARG A 33 5.33 -11.30 -1.91
N LYS A 34 5.75 -12.14 -0.96
CA LYS A 34 6.38 -11.73 0.30
C LYS A 34 7.75 -11.09 0.11
N ASP A 35 8.57 -11.63 -0.80
CA ASP A 35 9.87 -11.07 -1.21
C ASP A 35 9.73 -9.63 -1.70
N PHE A 36 8.68 -9.35 -2.49
CA PHE A 36 8.39 -7.98 -2.91
C PHE A 36 8.05 -7.08 -1.74
N VAL A 37 7.18 -7.52 -0.81
CA VAL A 37 6.80 -6.74 0.39
C VAL A 37 8.03 -6.47 1.26
N ASP A 38 8.88 -7.46 1.48
CA ASP A 38 10.08 -7.33 2.30
C ASP A 38 11.10 -6.36 1.66
N ALA A 39 11.13 -6.25 0.32
CA ALA A 39 12.00 -5.31 -0.40
C ALA A 39 11.53 -3.84 -0.38
N ILE A 40 10.24 -3.60 -0.13
CA ILE A 40 9.65 -2.24 -0.16
C ILE A 40 9.23 -1.71 1.22
N ARG A 41 9.48 -2.49 2.28
CA ARG A 41 9.06 -2.17 3.64
C ARG A 41 9.84 -1.01 4.25
#